data_AF-G0EMU7-F1
#
_entry.id   AF-G0EMU7-F1
#
_cell.length_a   1.000
_cell.length_b   1.000
_cell.length_c   1.000
_cell.angle_alpha   90.00
_cell.angle_beta   90.00
_cell.angle_gamma   90.00
#
_symmetry.space_group_name_H-M   'P 1'
#
loop_
_entity.id
_entity.type
_entity.pdbx_description
1 polymer ?
#
loop_
_entity_poly.entity_id
_entity_poly.type
_entity_poly.pdbx_seq_one_letter_code
_entity_poly.pdbx_strand_id
1 'polypeptide(L)'
;MIFILGEHIMKFYKYALIIFILIASFSCKKTELTITAPGPDFFLGKMENGNWGGVTVNGDKLTIDGKGDYTFEEPILGVGGIYNDGNGGYLVTVPAGDNLGTVEMTEKGKQAVDEILGIVGEENALGAINGIINSKDPNNINVDEIVGNASVTEEEKKRIEDIVIGLNGGNNFKNPETIGPNGPNTPSIPNP
;
A
#
# COMPACT_ATOMS: atom_id res chain seq x y z
N MET A 1 -32.27 57.89 -32.25
CA MET A 1 -31.33 56.74 -32.28
C MET A 1 -31.10 56.23 -30.84
N ILE A 2 -32.16 55.82 -30.14
CA ILE A 2 -32.08 55.26 -28.76
C ILE A 2 -32.86 53.92 -28.67
N PHE A 3 -33.66 53.58 -29.67
CA PHE A 3 -34.51 52.38 -29.66
C PHE A 3 -33.86 51.10 -30.22
N ILE A 4 -32.69 51.19 -30.89
CA ILE A 4 -32.03 50.01 -31.47
C ILE A 4 -31.09 49.31 -30.47
N LEU A 5 -30.68 50.00 -29.40
CA LEU A 5 -29.72 49.45 -28.43
C LEU A 5 -30.38 48.52 -27.39
N GLY A 6 -31.67 48.68 -27.10
CA GLY A 6 -32.37 47.89 -26.08
C GLY A 6 -32.67 46.44 -26.48
N GLU A 7 -32.91 46.18 -27.77
CA GLU A 7 -33.34 44.86 -28.24
C GLU A 7 -32.18 43.85 -28.35
N HIS A 8 -30.98 44.33 -28.69
CA HIS A 8 -29.78 43.50 -28.75
C HIS A 8 -29.26 43.11 -27.35
N ILE A 9 -29.35 44.00 -26.37
CA ILE A 9 -28.96 43.75 -24.98
C ILE A 9 -29.86 42.68 -24.34
N MET A 10 -31.17 42.74 -24.60
CA MET A 10 -32.13 41.78 -24.07
C MET A 10 -31.96 40.36 -24.65
N LYS A 11 -31.56 40.26 -25.93
CA LYS A 11 -31.21 38.98 -26.57
C LYS A 11 -29.88 38.44 -26.03
N PHE A 12 -28.87 39.30 -25.86
CA PHE A 12 -27.57 38.91 -25.29
C PHE A 12 -27.68 38.35 -23.87
N TYR A 13 -28.51 38.96 -23.03
CA TYR A 13 -28.79 38.46 -21.67
C TYR A 13 -29.45 37.08 -21.68
N LYS A 14 -30.39 36.82 -22.61
CA LYS A 14 -31.01 35.50 -22.76
C LYS A 14 -29.99 34.42 -23.14
N TYR A 15 -29.09 34.71 -24.08
CA TYR A 15 -28.04 33.77 -24.47
C TYR A 15 -27.01 33.55 -23.37
N ALA A 16 -26.62 34.60 -22.64
CA ALA A 16 -25.72 34.51 -21.50
C ALA A 16 -26.32 33.63 -20.37
N LEU A 17 -27.62 33.74 -20.12
CA LEU A 17 -28.32 32.96 -19.09
C LEU A 17 -28.43 31.48 -19.48
N ILE A 18 -28.69 31.17 -20.75
CA ILE A 18 -28.70 29.79 -21.27
C ILE A 18 -27.30 29.15 -21.17
N ILE A 19 -26.25 29.89 -21.52
CA ILE A 19 -24.85 29.42 -21.41
C ILE A 19 -24.48 29.17 -19.95
N PHE A 20 -24.88 30.05 -19.03
CA PHE A 20 -24.63 29.89 -17.59
C PHE A 20 -25.30 28.62 -17.03
N ILE A 21 -26.54 28.33 -17.43
CA ILE A 21 -27.26 27.10 -17.05
C ILE A 21 -26.56 25.84 -17.62
N LEU A 22 -26.06 25.89 -18.85
CA LEU A 22 -25.29 24.80 -19.46
C LEU A 22 -23.96 24.54 -18.73
N ILE A 23 -23.23 25.59 -18.35
CA ILE A 23 -21.97 25.44 -17.60
C ILE A 23 -22.23 24.92 -16.18
N ALA A 24 -23.28 25.41 -15.51
CA ALA A 24 -23.64 24.95 -14.16
C ALA A 24 -24.10 23.48 -14.13
N SER A 25 -24.77 23.00 -15.18
CA SER A 25 -25.19 21.60 -15.31
C SER A 25 -24.03 20.65 -15.64
N PHE A 26 -23.00 21.10 -16.38
CA PHE A 26 -21.75 20.35 -16.54
C PHE A 26 -20.89 20.36 -15.27
N SER A 27 -20.93 21.44 -14.49
CA SER A 27 -20.12 21.60 -13.28
C SER A 27 -20.66 20.86 -12.05
N CYS A 28 -21.83 20.22 -12.13
CA CYS A 28 -22.47 19.51 -11.02
C CYS A 28 -22.44 17.97 -11.16
N LYS A 29 -21.65 17.44 -12.10
CA LYS A 29 -21.19 16.06 -11.96
C LYS A 29 -20.01 16.09 -11.00
N LYS A 30 -20.30 16.02 -9.69
CA LYS A 30 -19.36 15.43 -8.75
C LYS A 30 -19.11 14.02 -9.26
N THR A 31 -18.08 13.86 -10.06
CA THR A 31 -17.45 12.58 -10.28
C THR A 31 -16.94 12.19 -8.90
N GLU A 32 -17.76 11.46 -8.14
CA GLU A 32 -17.27 10.57 -7.11
C GLU A 32 -16.42 9.53 -7.86
N LEU A 33 -15.19 9.94 -8.20
CA LEU A 33 -14.15 9.03 -8.61
C LEU A 33 -13.92 8.16 -7.38
N THR A 34 -14.56 6.99 -7.38
CA THR A 34 -14.18 5.92 -6.47
C THR A 34 -12.72 5.65 -6.79
N ILE A 35 -11.81 6.08 -5.92
CA ILE A 35 -10.41 5.66 -5.97
C ILE A 35 -10.48 4.18 -5.61
N THR A 36 -10.62 3.34 -6.62
CA THR A 36 -10.45 1.91 -6.44
C THR A 36 -8.97 1.67 -6.25
N ALA A 37 -8.60 1.04 -5.14
CA ALA A 37 -7.27 0.51 -4.90
C ALA A 37 -6.72 -0.13 -6.19
N PRO A 38 -5.43 0.07 -6.53
CA PRO A 38 -4.84 -0.63 -7.65
C PRO A 38 -5.06 -2.14 -7.48
N GLY A 39 -5.62 -2.79 -8.50
CA GLY A 39 -5.82 -4.24 -8.47
C GLY A 39 -4.49 -5.02 -8.39
N PRO A 40 -4.56 -6.35 -8.17
CA PRO A 40 -3.37 -7.21 -8.08
C PRO A 40 -2.37 -7.00 -9.23
N ASP A 41 -2.88 -6.81 -10.45
CA ASP A 41 -2.07 -6.61 -11.67
C ASP A 41 -1.13 -5.41 -11.59
N PHE A 42 -1.53 -4.35 -10.88
CA PHE A 42 -0.66 -3.17 -10.70
C PHE A 42 0.54 -3.50 -9.82
N PHE A 43 0.31 -4.25 -8.74
CA PHE A 43 1.39 -4.67 -7.85
C PHE A 43 2.30 -5.71 -8.52
N LEU A 44 1.71 -6.74 -9.15
CA LEU A 44 2.46 -7.75 -9.88
C LEU A 44 3.29 -7.12 -11.00
N GLY A 45 2.74 -6.15 -11.72
CA GLY A 45 3.50 -5.37 -12.72
C GLY A 45 4.68 -4.61 -12.12
N LYS A 46 4.57 -4.06 -10.90
CA LYS A 46 5.74 -3.45 -10.21
C LYS A 46 6.79 -4.48 -9.83
N MET A 47 6.36 -5.66 -9.38
CA MET A 47 7.25 -6.76 -9.02
C MET A 47 8.01 -7.30 -10.24
N GLU A 48 7.33 -7.51 -11.37
CA GLU A 48 7.95 -7.96 -12.62
C GLU A 48 8.96 -6.96 -13.20
N ASN A 49 8.73 -5.66 -12.98
CA ASN A 49 9.64 -4.60 -13.44
C ASN A 49 10.75 -4.27 -12.43
N GLY A 50 10.74 -4.89 -11.24
CA GLY A 50 11.76 -4.68 -10.23
C GLY A 50 13.11 -5.29 -10.61
N ASN A 51 14.18 -4.66 -10.13
CA ASN A 51 15.54 -5.16 -10.34
C ASN A 51 16.25 -5.31 -8.99
N TRP A 52 15.97 -6.42 -8.32
CA TRP A 52 16.57 -6.79 -7.04
C TRP A 52 17.47 -8.00 -7.23
N GLY A 53 18.68 -7.95 -6.69
CA GLY A 53 19.65 -9.01 -6.90
C GLY A 53 19.16 -10.33 -6.31
N GLY A 54 19.28 -11.42 -7.07
CA GLY A 54 18.83 -12.74 -6.65
C GLY A 54 17.31 -12.87 -6.48
N VAL A 55 16.52 -11.94 -7.04
CA VAL A 55 15.06 -12.03 -7.07
C VAL A 55 14.61 -12.21 -8.51
N THR A 56 13.78 -13.20 -8.76
CA THR A 56 13.13 -13.43 -10.06
C THR A 56 11.63 -13.42 -9.89
N VAL A 57 10.93 -12.64 -10.70
CA VAL A 57 9.45 -12.62 -10.74
C VAL A 57 8.99 -13.11 -12.10
N ASN A 58 8.03 -14.04 -12.10
CA ASN A 58 7.43 -14.59 -13.31
C ASN A 58 5.93 -14.83 -13.07
N GLY A 59 5.09 -13.89 -13.50
CA GLY A 59 3.66 -13.91 -13.21
C GLY A 59 3.38 -13.88 -11.71
N ASP A 60 2.72 -14.91 -11.21
CA ASP A 60 2.41 -15.08 -9.79
C ASP A 60 3.57 -15.66 -8.97
N LYS A 61 4.68 -16.05 -9.59
CA LYS A 61 5.82 -16.66 -8.88
C LYS A 61 6.92 -15.65 -8.58
N LEU A 62 7.38 -15.68 -7.33
CA LEU A 62 8.54 -14.96 -6.82
C LEU A 62 9.58 -15.97 -6.34
N THR A 63 10.78 -15.94 -6.91
CA THR A 63 11.91 -16.76 -6.46
C THR A 63 12.95 -15.85 -5.83
N ILE A 64 13.43 -16.18 -4.64
CA ILE A 64 14.53 -15.49 -3.97
C ILE A 64 15.67 -16.50 -3.77
N ASP A 65 16.84 -16.18 -4.32
CA ASP A 65 18.04 -16.99 -4.25
C ASP A 65 18.39 -17.34 -2.80
N GLY A 66 18.56 -18.64 -2.54
CA GLY A 66 18.88 -19.15 -1.20
C GLY A 66 17.70 -19.24 -0.23
N LYS A 67 16.50 -18.77 -0.61
CA LYS A 67 15.28 -18.89 0.20
C LYS A 67 14.25 -19.84 -0.42
N GLY A 68 14.02 -19.73 -1.73
CA GLY A 68 13.10 -20.61 -2.46
C GLY A 68 12.05 -19.86 -3.28
N ASP A 69 11.00 -20.58 -3.62
CA ASP A 69 9.90 -20.12 -4.47
C ASP A 69 8.67 -19.79 -3.63
N TYR A 70 8.01 -18.69 -3.98
CA TYR A 70 6.79 -18.22 -3.37
C TYR A 70 5.74 -17.93 -4.44
N THR A 71 4.47 -18.20 -4.13
CA THR A 71 3.34 -17.99 -5.05
C THR A 71 2.45 -16.87 -4.51
N PHE A 72 2.15 -15.88 -5.35
CA PHE A 72 1.32 -14.74 -5.00
C PHE A 72 -0.07 -15.21 -4.57
N GLU A 73 -0.52 -14.70 -3.44
CA GLU A 73 -1.81 -15.06 -2.87
C GLU A 73 -2.77 -13.86 -2.92
N GLU A 74 -2.32 -12.71 -2.41
CA GLU A 74 -3.15 -11.52 -2.39
C GLU A 74 -2.33 -10.21 -2.37
N PRO A 75 -2.89 -9.12 -2.90
CA PRO A 75 -2.27 -7.81 -2.82
C PRO A 75 -2.49 -7.20 -1.42
N ILE A 76 -1.49 -6.51 -0.92
CA ILE A 76 -1.61 -5.65 0.24
C ILE A 76 -1.95 -4.26 -0.27
N LEU A 77 -3.26 -3.99 -0.48
CA LEU A 77 -3.82 -2.66 -0.73
C LEU A 77 -3.02 -1.81 -1.75
N GLY A 78 -2.51 -2.44 -2.81
CA GLY A 78 -1.72 -1.82 -3.88
C GLY A 78 -0.28 -1.39 -3.53
N VAL A 79 0.16 -1.60 -2.28
CA VAL A 79 1.48 -1.20 -1.77
C VAL A 79 2.45 -2.38 -1.61
N GLY A 80 1.92 -3.58 -1.48
CA GLY A 80 2.69 -4.80 -1.28
C GLY A 80 1.94 -6.04 -1.76
N GLY A 81 2.49 -7.22 -1.45
CA GLY A 81 1.85 -8.50 -1.73
C GLY A 81 2.27 -9.57 -0.74
N ILE A 82 1.33 -10.48 -0.47
CA ILE A 82 1.55 -11.69 0.32
C ILE A 82 1.75 -12.86 -0.66
N TYR A 83 2.80 -13.63 -0.41
CA TYR A 83 3.12 -14.84 -1.16
C TYR A 83 3.18 -16.05 -0.22
N ASN A 84 2.74 -17.20 -0.70
CA ASN A 84 2.76 -18.48 0.00
C ASN A 84 4.03 -19.27 -0.35
N ASP A 85 4.70 -19.87 0.64
CA ASP A 85 5.92 -20.67 0.44
C ASP A 85 5.64 -22.14 0.06
N GLY A 86 4.37 -22.53 -0.07
CA GLY A 86 3.91 -23.90 -0.37
C GLY A 86 3.97 -24.87 0.81
N ASN A 87 4.47 -24.43 1.97
CA ASN A 87 4.66 -25.22 3.19
C ASN A 87 3.87 -24.66 4.39
N GLY A 88 2.96 -23.71 4.15
CA GLY A 88 2.13 -23.07 5.17
C GLY A 88 2.75 -21.82 5.80
N GLY A 89 3.91 -21.38 5.29
CA GLY A 89 4.50 -20.09 5.57
C GLY A 89 4.15 -19.06 4.50
N TYR A 90 4.33 -17.80 4.87
CA TYR A 90 4.00 -16.66 4.03
C TYR A 90 5.16 -15.68 3.99
N LEU A 91 5.22 -14.89 2.93
CA LEU A 91 6.18 -13.82 2.71
C LEU A 91 5.42 -12.55 2.35
N VAL A 92 5.52 -11.53 3.20
CA VAL A 92 5.11 -10.17 2.82
C VAL A 92 6.25 -9.53 2.06
N THR A 93 5.91 -8.87 0.95
CA THR A 93 6.86 -8.10 0.14
C THR A 93 6.36 -6.70 -0.13
N VAL A 94 7.26 -5.72 -0.02
CA VAL A 94 6.98 -4.31 -0.31
C VAL A 94 8.13 -3.73 -1.15
N PRO A 95 7.89 -3.33 -2.41
CA PRO A 95 8.88 -2.62 -3.20
C PRO A 95 9.08 -1.20 -2.67
N ALA A 96 10.33 -0.85 -2.38
CA ALA A 96 10.75 0.44 -1.83
C ALA A 96 11.91 1.02 -2.67
N GLY A 97 11.58 1.58 -3.83
CA GLY A 97 12.57 2.07 -4.79
C GLY A 97 13.41 0.92 -5.35
N ASP A 98 14.73 1.03 -5.23
CA ASP A 98 15.68 -0.01 -5.69
C ASP A 98 15.75 -1.21 -4.74
N ASN A 99 15.01 -1.20 -3.63
CA ASN A 99 15.02 -2.25 -2.63
C ASN A 99 13.68 -2.98 -2.55
N LEU A 100 13.72 -4.25 -2.14
CA LEU A 100 12.55 -5.05 -1.80
C LEU A 100 12.59 -5.37 -0.30
N GLY A 101 11.64 -4.83 0.45
CA GLY A 101 11.42 -5.21 1.84
C GLY A 101 10.67 -6.54 1.89
N THR A 102 11.13 -7.47 2.72
CA THR A 102 10.53 -8.80 2.86
C THR A 102 10.46 -9.23 4.32
N VAL A 103 9.37 -9.89 4.70
CA VAL A 103 9.20 -10.51 6.02
C VAL A 103 8.55 -11.86 5.86
N GLU A 104 9.23 -12.92 6.30
CA GLU A 104 8.65 -14.26 6.39
C GLU A 104 7.79 -14.36 7.66
N MET A 105 6.64 -15.02 7.54
CA MET A 105 5.67 -15.15 8.64
C MET A 105 4.90 -16.46 8.61
N THR A 106 4.33 -16.81 9.75
CA THR A 106 3.37 -17.92 9.88
C THR A 106 1.98 -17.47 9.46
N GLU A 107 1.03 -18.41 9.31
CA GLU A 107 -0.38 -18.09 9.09
C GLU A 107 -0.96 -17.15 10.16
N LYS A 108 -0.55 -17.31 11.42
CA LYS A 108 -0.94 -16.41 12.51
C LYS A 108 -0.36 -15.00 12.32
N GLY A 109 0.88 -14.90 11.85
CA GLY A 109 1.51 -13.62 11.50
C GLY A 109 0.75 -12.93 10.35
N LYS A 110 0.35 -13.69 9.33
CA LYS A 110 -0.48 -13.20 8.22
C LYS A 110 -1.81 -12.62 8.72
N GLN A 111 -2.57 -13.37 9.52
CA GLN A 111 -3.85 -12.93 10.05
C GLN A 111 -3.73 -11.63 10.87
N ALA A 112 -2.64 -11.49 11.63
CA ALA A 112 -2.37 -10.26 12.37
C ALA A 112 -2.06 -9.07 11.45
N VAL A 113 -1.31 -9.28 10.37
CA VAL A 113 -1.08 -8.25 9.34
C VAL A 113 -2.41 -7.79 8.75
N ASP A 114 -3.28 -8.73 8.35
CA ASP A 114 -4.58 -8.41 7.77
C ASP A 114 -5.48 -7.62 8.75
N GLU A 115 -5.49 -8.00 10.04
CA GLU A 115 -6.26 -7.27 11.05
C GLU A 115 -5.70 -5.86 11.29
N ILE A 116 -4.38 -5.72 11.39
CA ILE A 116 -3.73 -4.40 11.54
C ILE A 116 -4.07 -3.50 10.35
N LEU A 117 -3.96 -4.01 9.13
CA LEU A 117 -4.31 -3.27 7.91
C LEU A 117 -5.77 -2.85 7.89
N GLY A 118 -6.67 -3.71 8.35
CA GLY A 118 -8.09 -3.41 8.51
C GLY A 118 -8.38 -2.30 9.52
N ILE A 119 -7.51 -2.10 10.51
CA ILE A 119 -7.62 -1.03 11.51
C ILE A 119 -7.03 0.29 10.99
N VAL A 120 -5.80 0.26 10.46
CA VAL A 120 -5.09 1.48 10.04
C VAL A 120 -5.62 2.08 8.73
N GLY A 121 -6.31 1.28 7.91
CA GLY A 121 -6.86 1.71 6.63
C GLY A 121 -5.86 1.66 5.47
N GLU A 122 -6.40 1.71 4.26
CA GLU A 122 -5.65 1.60 3.00
C GLU A 122 -4.62 2.72 2.82
N GLU A 123 -4.96 3.95 3.19
CA GLU A 123 -4.09 5.11 3.07
C GLU A 123 -2.82 5.00 3.95
N ASN A 124 -2.86 4.17 4.99
CA ASN A 124 -1.75 3.98 5.94
C ASN A 124 -1.08 2.60 5.81
N ALA A 125 -1.56 1.73 4.91
CA ALA A 125 -1.10 0.36 4.75
C ALA A 125 0.42 0.24 4.54
N LEU A 126 1.00 1.10 3.70
CA LEU A 126 2.44 1.12 3.45
C LEU A 126 3.24 1.47 4.71
N GLY A 127 2.73 2.43 5.51
CA GLY A 127 3.36 2.80 6.78
C GLY A 127 3.35 1.64 7.76
N ALA A 128 2.20 0.98 7.91
CA ALA A 128 2.05 -0.17 8.80
C ALA A 128 2.95 -1.34 8.43
N ILE A 129 2.98 -1.74 7.16
CA ILE A 129 3.86 -2.83 6.71
C ILE A 129 5.33 -2.44 6.88
N ASN A 130 5.72 -1.20 6.55
CA ASN A 130 7.09 -0.75 6.77
C ASN A 130 7.46 -0.73 8.26
N GLY A 131 6.54 -0.42 9.17
CA GLY A 131 6.76 -0.55 10.61
C GLY A 131 7.06 -1.99 11.02
N ILE A 132 6.37 -2.96 10.43
CA ILE A 132 6.63 -4.39 10.65
C ILE A 132 7.99 -4.79 10.05
N ILE A 133 8.28 -4.40 8.79
CA ILE A 133 9.54 -4.71 8.10
C ILE A 133 10.75 -4.05 8.79
N ASN A 134 10.60 -2.85 9.36
CA ASN A 134 11.72 -2.17 10.02
C ASN A 134 11.96 -2.66 11.45
N SER A 135 11.07 -3.49 12.00
CA SER A 135 11.26 -4.07 13.32
C SER A 135 12.44 -5.04 13.32
N LYS A 136 13.58 -4.59 13.84
CA LYS A 136 14.81 -5.40 13.93
C LYS A 136 14.66 -6.63 14.83
N ASP A 137 13.68 -6.62 15.72
CA ASP A 137 13.31 -7.76 16.56
C ASP A 137 11.87 -8.19 16.23
N PRO A 138 11.67 -9.35 15.57
CA PRO A 138 10.34 -9.86 15.25
C PRO A 138 9.50 -10.24 16.50
N ASN A 139 10.13 -10.30 17.69
CA ASN A 139 9.44 -10.54 18.97
C ASN A 139 9.22 -9.25 19.78
N ASN A 140 9.57 -8.09 19.23
CA ASN A 140 9.38 -6.79 19.87
C ASN A 140 9.01 -5.74 18.83
N ILE A 141 7.90 -5.97 18.13
CA ILE A 141 7.41 -5.04 17.11
C ILE A 141 6.88 -3.77 17.77
N ASN A 142 7.33 -2.62 17.28
CA ASN A 142 6.95 -1.32 17.82
C ASN A 142 5.61 -0.86 17.21
N VAL A 143 4.56 -0.80 18.04
CA VAL A 143 3.23 -0.38 17.62
C VAL A 143 3.21 1.07 17.13
N ASP A 144 4.04 1.95 17.68
CA ASP A 144 4.12 3.34 17.21
C ASP A 144 4.69 3.43 15.79
N GLU A 145 5.55 2.48 15.38
CA GLU A 145 6.07 2.40 14.00
C GLU A 145 5.03 1.84 13.02
N ILE A 146 4.17 0.93 13.49
CA ILE A 146 3.04 0.39 12.70
C ILE A 146 1.99 1.48 12.48
N VAL A 147 1.57 2.13 13.56
CA VAL A 147 0.54 3.17 13.50
C VAL A 147 1.07 4.39 12.74
N GLY A 148 2.32 4.79 12.98
CA GLY A 148 2.95 5.91 12.30
C GLY A 148 2.09 7.18 12.37
N ASN A 149 1.67 7.67 11.21
CA ASN A 149 0.80 8.85 11.08
C ASN A 149 -0.68 8.50 10.84
N ALA A 150 -1.07 7.23 10.97
CA ALA A 150 -2.45 6.80 10.80
C ALA A 150 -3.34 7.48 11.84
N SER A 151 -4.51 7.95 11.39
CA SER A 151 -5.51 8.56 12.28
C SER A 151 -6.35 7.48 12.98
N VAL A 152 -5.70 6.67 13.81
CA VAL A 152 -6.38 5.65 14.63
C VAL A 152 -6.82 6.23 15.97
N THR A 153 -7.92 5.73 16.53
CA THR A 153 -8.33 6.06 17.90
C THR A 153 -7.45 5.36 18.93
N GLU A 154 -7.56 5.77 20.20
CA GLU A 154 -6.87 5.07 21.30
C GLU A 154 -7.34 3.62 21.45
N GLU A 155 -8.63 3.35 21.21
CA GLU A 155 -9.17 1.99 21.21
C GLU A 155 -8.59 1.14 20.08
N GLU A 156 -8.47 1.70 18.89
CA GLU A 156 -7.87 1.04 17.72
C GLU A 156 -6.38 0.77 17.93
N LYS A 157 -5.65 1.76 18.46
CA LYS A 157 -4.25 1.60 18.85
C LYS A 157 -4.08 0.46 19.85
N LYS A 158 -4.91 0.42 20.89
CA LYS A 158 -4.88 -0.66 21.89
C LYS A 158 -5.15 -2.04 21.27
N ARG A 159 -6.06 -2.14 20.29
CA ARG A 159 -6.28 -3.39 19.55
C ARG A 159 -5.03 -3.82 18.79
N ILE A 160 -4.33 -2.88 18.15
CA ILE A 160 -3.05 -3.16 17.48
C ILE A 160 -2.01 -3.64 18.50
N GLU A 161 -1.93 -3.03 19.68
CA GLU A 161 -1.06 -3.49 20.77
C GLU A 161 -1.37 -4.93 21.19
N ASP A 162 -2.64 -5.26 21.40
CA ASP A 162 -3.07 -6.61 21.78
C ASP A 162 -2.71 -7.66 20.71
N ILE A 163 -2.89 -7.31 19.42
CA ILE A 163 -2.49 -8.15 18.28
C ILE A 163 -0.97 -8.40 18.30
N VAL A 164 -0.17 -7.34 18.42
CA VAL A 164 1.30 -7.43 18.44
C VAL A 164 1.79 -8.23 19.65
N ILE A 165 1.22 -8.01 20.83
CA ILE A 165 1.52 -8.81 22.03
C ILE A 165 1.21 -10.30 21.79
N GLY A 166 0.11 -10.60 21.11
CA GLY A 166 -0.26 -11.97 20.75
C GLY A 166 0.70 -12.65 19.77
N LEU A 167 1.54 -11.87 19.08
CA LEU A 167 2.56 -12.34 18.14
C LEU A 167 3.93 -12.52 18.80
N ASN A 168 4.26 -11.64 19.76
CA ASN A 168 5.54 -11.64 20.46
C ASN A 168 5.79 -12.96 21.19
N GLY A 169 6.97 -13.55 20.99
CA GLY A 169 7.39 -14.81 21.61
C GLY A 169 6.88 -16.09 20.93
N GLY A 170 6.10 -15.98 19.85
CA GLY A 170 5.56 -17.12 19.11
C GLY A 170 6.32 -17.51 17.85
N ASN A 171 7.47 -16.86 17.53
CA ASN A 171 8.19 -17.02 16.26
C ASN A 171 7.28 -16.83 15.02
N ASN A 172 6.30 -15.91 15.12
CA ASN A 172 5.31 -15.67 14.06
C ASN A 172 5.88 -14.87 12.87
N PHE A 173 6.96 -14.12 13.11
CA PHE A 173 7.74 -13.45 12.09
C PHE A 173 9.19 -13.93 12.19
N LYS A 174 9.86 -14.06 11.05
CA LYS A 174 11.31 -14.11 11.00
C LYS A 174 11.86 -12.69 10.79
N ASN A 175 13.18 -12.56 10.93
CA ASN A 175 13.85 -11.28 10.77
C ASN A 175 13.51 -10.68 9.40
N PRO A 176 13.03 -9.43 9.37
CA PRO A 176 12.87 -8.72 8.12
C PRO A 176 14.18 -8.56 7.36
N GLU A 177 14.08 -8.57 6.04
CA GLU A 177 15.20 -8.39 5.14
C GLU A 177 14.90 -7.32 4.09
N THR A 178 15.95 -6.63 3.66
CA THR A 178 15.90 -5.69 2.54
C THR A 178 16.85 -6.17 1.45
N ILE A 179 16.31 -6.45 0.27
CA ILE A 179 17.06 -6.95 -0.88
C ILE A 179 17.26 -5.80 -1.86
N GLY A 180 18.51 -5.37 -2.04
CA GLY A 180 18.85 -4.33 -3.02
C GLY A 180 19.29 -4.91 -4.37
N PRO A 181 19.72 -4.06 -5.31
CA PRO A 181 20.16 -4.48 -6.64
C PRO A 181 21.41 -5.38 -6.63
N ASN A 182 22.16 -5.37 -5.52
CA ASN A 182 23.36 -6.19 -5.33
C ASN A 182 23.12 -7.54 -4.61
N GLY A 183 21.85 -7.87 -4.33
CA GLY A 183 21.46 -9.15 -3.73
C GLY A 183 21.21 -9.10 -2.22
N PRO A 184 20.77 -10.22 -1.63
CA PRO A 184 20.60 -10.32 -0.19
C PRO A 184 21.97 -10.23 0.48
N ASN A 185 22.15 -9.25 1.38
CA ASN A 185 23.37 -8.90 2.16
C ASN A 185 24.32 -7.82 1.60
N THR A 186 23.83 -6.70 1.07
CA THR A 186 24.63 -5.46 1.17
C THR A 186 24.44 -4.83 2.55
N PRO A 187 25.50 -4.72 3.38
CA PRO A 187 25.44 -3.91 4.60
C PRO A 187 24.97 -2.50 4.22
N SER A 188 24.07 -1.93 5.01
CA SER A 188 23.76 -0.51 4.93
C SER A 188 25.07 0.27 4.99
N ILE A 189 25.46 0.89 3.88
CA ILE A 189 26.58 1.82 3.87
C ILE A 189 26.17 2.94 4.83
N PRO A 190 26.90 3.19 5.93
CA PRO A 190 26.57 4.30 6.80
C PRO A 190 26.65 5.58 5.97
N ASN A 191 25.58 6.38 6.01
CA ASN A 191 25.54 7.70 5.39
C ASN A 191 26.73 8.53 5.94
N PRO A 192 27.50 9.23 5.09
CA PRO A 192 28.64 10.05 5.54
C PRO A 192 28.22 11.19 6.47
#